data_AF-A0A321LX95-F1
#
_entry.id   AF-A0A321LX95-F1
#
_cell.length_a   1.000
_cell.length_b   1.000
_cell.length_c   1.000
_cell.angle_alpha   90.00
_cell.angle_beta   90.00
_cell.angle_gamma   90.00
#
_symmetry.space_group_name_H-M   'P 1'
#
loop_
_entity.id
_entity.type
_entity.pdbx_description
1 polymer ?
#
loop_
_entity_poly.entity_id
_entity_poly.type
_entity_poly.pdbx_seq_one_letter_code
_entity_poly.pdbx_strand_id
1 'polypeptide(L)'
;MPKALVTIFLFASIGAFAQQEQPQVRMNYLNVCTPSAEDQAALKNALAKVSGKPAFAPDFEISRGRATLKDAPVSRFVRLRREFAPESALLTVQYSMSADEKAIIETLVLRVRDPKDFHEIAIEDRVSAGAAAPLVVLSTDTPAARIRVERLGKSSVTLSRCEGADQGDYEPLFRQASELMASYRGNLGLRTTFRSDVSWLTQPKTGQGARK
;
A
#
# COMPACT_ATOMS: atom_id res chain seq x y z
N MET A 1 -85.79 20.87 11.68
CA MET A 1 -85.37 19.46 11.57
C MET A 1 -84.86 19.20 10.15
N PRO A 2 -83.86 18.34 9.96
CA PRO A 2 -82.51 18.69 9.48
C PRO A 2 -82.30 18.49 7.98
N LYS A 3 -81.23 19.09 7.42
CA LYS A 3 -80.51 18.53 6.25
C LYS A 3 -79.04 18.96 6.29
N ALA A 4 -78.19 17.95 6.21
CA ALA A 4 -76.75 17.98 6.33
C ALA A 4 -76.07 18.71 5.16
N LEU A 5 -74.90 19.30 5.42
CA LEU A 5 -73.91 19.53 4.38
C LEU A 5 -72.54 19.03 4.86
N VAL A 6 -71.96 18.19 4.02
CA VAL A 6 -70.70 17.48 4.18
C VAL A 6 -69.55 18.43 3.83
N THR A 7 -68.58 18.60 4.74
CA THR A 7 -67.35 19.35 4.47
C THR A 7 -66.18 18.35 4.36
N ILE A 8 -65.63 18.25 3.17
CA ILE A 8 -64.47 17.42 2.82
C ILE A 8 -63.20 18.12 3.33
N PHE A 9 -62.42 17.44 4.17
CA PHE A 9 -61.07 17.87 4.58
C PHE A 9 -60.05 17.46 3.51
N LEU A 10 -59.41 18.44 2.85
CA LEU A 10 -58.18 18.22 2.09
C LEU A 10 -56.98 18.37 3.06
N PHE A 11 -56.33 17.27 3.40
CA PHE A 11 -55.00 17.29 4.02
C PHE A 11 -53.95 17.38 2.91
N ALA A 12 -53.40 18.58 2.69
CA ALA A 12 -52.20 18.77 1.89
C ALA A 12 -50.96 18.49 2.75
N SER A 13 -50.43 17.27 2.67
CA SER A 13 -49.14 16.91 3.27
C SER A 13 -48.01 17.52 2.45
N ILE A 14 -47.36 18.55 2.99
CA ILE A 14 -46.14 19.14 2.46
C ILE A 14 -44.98 18.18 2.77
N GLY A 15 -44.59 17.36 1.80
CA GLY A 15 -43.36 16.57 1.87
C GLY A 15 -42.16 17.49 1.64
N ALA A 16 -41.34 17.69 2.68
CA ALA A 16 -40.06 18.35 2.56
C ALA A 16 -39.10 17.44 1.77
N PHE A 17 -38.77 17.82 0.53
CA PHE A 17 -37.65 17.23 -0.18
C PHE A 17 -36.37 17.72 0.48
N ALA A 18 -35.72 16.84 1.26
CA ALA A 18 -34.36 17.07 1.73
C ALA A 18 -33.45 17.22 0.50
N GLN A 19 -32.93 18.43 0.30
CA GLN A 19 -31.96 18.72 -0.75
C GLN A 19 -30.69 17.94 -0.42
N GLN A 20 -30.48 16.87 -1.18
CA GLN A 20 -29.33 16.00 -1.06
C GLN A 20 -28.10 16.80 -1.53
N GLU A 21 -27.38 17.41 -0.59
CA GLU A 21 -26.11 18.07 -0.87
C GLU A 21 -25.19 17.07 -1.58
N GLN A 22 -24.75 17.45 -2.78
CA GLN A 22 -23.78 16.65 -3.52
C GLN A 22 -22.50 16.55 -2.68
N PRO A 23 -21.94 15.34 -2.48
CA PRO A 23 -20.79 15.17 -1.61
C PRO A 23 -19.64 16.03 -2.12
N GLN A 24 -19.18 16.97 -1.29
CA GLN A 24 -18.03 17.80 -1.64
C GLN A 24 -16.78 16.92 -1.70
N VAL A 25 -16.32 16.65 -2.91
CA VAL A 25 -15.08 15.90 -3.15
C VAL A 25 -13.90 16.82 -2.86
N ARG A 26 -13.28 16.67 -1.69
CA ARG A 26 -12.03 17.35 -1.36
C ARG A 26 -10.87 16.69 -2.12
N MET A 27 -10.47 17.29 -3.23
CA MET A 27 -9.27 16.92 -3.97
C MET A 27 -8.02 17.43 -3.25
N ASN A 28 -7.27 16.53 -2.58
CA ASN A 28 -5.92 16.84 -2.12
C ASN A 28 -4.93 16.55 -3.25
N TYR A 29 -4.37 17.60 -3.85
CA TYR A 29 -3.27 17.46 -4.80
C TYR A 29 -2.01 17.02 -4.06
N LEU A 30 -1.56 15.80 -4.33
CA LEU A 30 -0.38 15.21 -3.70
C LEU A 30 0.83 15.48 -4.61
N ASN A 31 1.71 16.42 -4.23
CA ASN A 31 2.98 16.59 -4.94
C ASN A 31 3.95 15.47 -4.53
N VAL A 32 3.98 14.41 -5.34
CA VAL A 32 4.78 13.21 -5.04
C VAL A 32 6.22 13.29 -5.50
N CYS A 33 6.56 14.21 -6.40
CA CYS A 33 7.91 14.31 -6.98
C CYS A 33 8.77 15.30 -6.20
N THR A 34 8.17 16.41 -5.76
CA THR A 34 8.86 17.48 -5.02
C THR A 34 8.04 17.86 -3.80
N PRO A 35 7.88 16.95 -2.81
CA PRO A 35 7.09 17.22 -1.62
C PRO A 35 7.59 18.47 -0.89
N SER A 36 6.70 19.15 -0.17
CA SER A 36 7.05 20.34 0.61
C SER A 36 8.11 20.02 1.69
N ALA A 37 8.76 21.04 2.25
CA ALA A 37 9.71 20.84 3.36
C ALA A 37 9.03 20.21 4.61
N GLU A 38 7.75 20.52 4.85
CA GLU A 38 6.97 19.89 5.92
C GLU A 38 6.76 18.40 5.64
N ASP A 39 6.40 18.06 4.41
CA ASP A 39 6.21 16.67 3.98
C ASP A 39 7.53 15.88 4.01
N GLN A 40 8.65 16.51 3.61
CA GLN A 40 9.98 15.93 3.71
C GLN A 40 10.36 15.64 5.18
N ALA A 41 10.04 16.55 6.10
CA ALA A 41 10.25 16.33 7.53
C ALA A 41 9.38 15.18 8.06
N ALA A 42 8.11 15.07 7.61
CA ALA A 42 7.24 13.96 7.98
C ALA A 42 7.78 12.60 7.47
N LEU A 43 8.27 12.53 6.24
CA LEU A 43 8.93 11.35 5.67
C LEU A 43 10.17 10.95 6.48
N LYS A 44 11.04 11.93 6.75
CA LYS A 44 12.27 11.73 7.54
C LYS A 44 11.95 11.19 8.94
N ASN A 45 10.97 11.79 9.62
CA ASN A 45 10.56 11.37 10.97
C ASN A 45 9.95 9.97 10.98
N ALA A 46 9.17 9.61 9.95
CA ALA A 46 8.61 8.26 9.84
C ALA A 46 9.70 7.21 9.61
N LEU A 47 10.64 7.46 8.69
CA LEU A 47 11.76 6.56 8.42
C LEU A 47 12.68 6.40 9.65
N ALA A 48 12.96 7.48 10.38
CA ALA A 48 13.78 7.43 11.59
C ALA A 48 13.18 6.60 12.73
N LYS A 49 11.86 6.41 12.73
CA LYS A 49 11.14 5.61 13.74
C LYS A 49 11.12 4.11 13.44
N VAL A 50 11.51 3.71 12.24
CA VAL A 50 11.56 2.30 11.85
C VAL A 50 12.94 1.73 12.21
N SER A 51 12.95 0.65 13.00
CA SER A 51 14.16 -0.13 13.25
C SER A 51 14.49 -1.01 12.04
N GLY A 52 15.77 -1.04 11.66
CA GLY A 52 16.31 -2.00 10.70
C GLY A 52 16.58 -3.39 11.29
N LYS A 53 16.49 -3.59 12.60
CA LYS A 53 16.71 -4.89 13.27
C LYS A 53 15.45 -5.29 14.03
N PRO A 54 14.42 -5.78 13.33
CA PRO A 54 13.12 -6.07 13.92
C PRO A 54 13.16 -7.35 14.78
N ALA A 55 12.44 -7.34 15.90
CA ALA A 55 12.07 -8.54 16.64
C ALA A 55 10.61 -8.88 16.35
N PHE A 56 10.35 -10.12 15.96
CA PHE A 56 9.04 -10.57 15.52
C PHE A 56 8.43 -11.59 16.48
N ALA A 57 7.10 -11.63 16.51
CA ALA A 57 6.37 -12.76 17.07
C ALA A 57 6.71 -14.05 16.29
N PRO A 58 6.58 -15.25 16.91
CA PRO A 58 6.94 -16.50 16.26
C PRO A 58 6.12 -16.78 14.99
N ASP A 59 4.83 -16.45 15.02
CA ASP A 59 3.89 -16.76 13.95
C ASP A 59 3.96 -15.77 12.79
N PHE A 60 3.63 -16.25 11.59
CA PHE A 60 3.51 -15.45 10.37
C PHE A 60 2.41 -16.02 9.46
N GLU A 61 1.90 -15.18 8.58
CA GLU A 61 0.90 -15.54 7.57
C GLU A 61 1.49 -15.36 6.17
N ILE A 62 1.29 -16.35 5.30
CA ILE A 62 1.56 -16.23 3.87
C ILE A 62 0.25 -16.36 3.11
N SER A 63 0.01 -15.42 2.20
CA SER A 63 -1.14 -15.41 1.29
C SER A 63 -0.66 -15.21 -0.14
N ARG A 64 -1.35 -15.85 -1.08
CA ARG A 64 -1.11 -15.70 -2.52
C ARG A 64 -2.43 -15.54 -3.26
N GLY A 65 -2.41 -14.80 -4.36
CA GLY A 65 -3.64 -14.53 -5.10
C GLY A 65 -3.40 -13.91 -6.46
N ARG A 66 -4.52 -13.60 -7.13
CA ARG A 66 -4.53 -12.91 -8.42
C ARG A 66 -5.38 -11.66 -8.27
N ALA A 67 -4.91 -10.55 -8.79
CA ALA A 67 -5.70 -9.34 -8.90
C ALA A 67 -6.13 -9.17 -10.36
N THR A 68 -7.41 -8.92 -10.54
CA THR A 68 -8.03 -8.64 -11.85
C THR A 68 -8.70 -7.28 -11.75
N LEU A 69 -8.25 -6.34 -12.56
CA LEU A 69 -8.88 -5.05 -12.72
C LEU A 69 -9.25 -4.88 -14.19
N LYS A 70 -10.42 -4.28 -14.44
CA LYS A 70 -10.85 -3.96 -15.80
C LYS A 70 -9.79 -3.08 -16.47
N ASP A 71 -9.41 -3.42 -17.70
CA ASP A 71 -8.42 -2.69 -18.49
C ASP A 71 -6.98 -2.68 -17.91
N ALA A 72 -6.66 -3.62 -17.02
CA ALA A 72 -5.31 -3.82 -16.48
C ALA A 72 -4.81 -5.27 -16.67
N PRO A 73 -3.49 -5.50 -16.76
CA PRO A 73 -2.93 -6.85 -16.74
C PRO A 73 -3.34 -7.62 -15.49
N VAL A 74 -3.58 -8.93 -15.63
CA VAL A 74 -3.79 -9.80 -14.48
C VAL A 74 -2.47 -9.94 -13.73
N SER A 75 -2.41 -9.43 -12.51
CA SER A 75 -1.24 -9.60 -11.66
C SER A 75 -1.43 -10.78 -10.71
N ARG A 76 -0.32 -11.46 -10.39
CA ARG A 76 -0.23 -12.38 -9.27
C ARG A 76 0.46 -11.68 -8.13
N PHE A 77 0.09 -12.01 -6.90
CA PHE A 77 0.77 -11.52 -5.72
C PHE A 77 1.02 -12.63 -4.73
N VAL A 78 2.09 -12.45 -3.97
CA VAL A 78 2.38 -13.17 -2.74
C VAL A 78 2.64 -12.15 -1.65
N ARG A 79 2.21 -12.47 -0.43
CA ARG A 79 2.25 -11.56 0.70
C ARG A 79 2.56 -12.31 1.97
N LEU A 80 3.58 -11.84 2.68
CA LEU A 80 3.94 -12.29 4.02
C LEU A 80 3.53 -11.20 5.01
N ARG A 81 2.79 -11.57 6.05
CA ARG A 81 2.46 -10.69 7.17
C ARG A 81 3.01 -11.29 8.46
N ARG A 82 3.61 -10.43 9.29
CA ARG A 82 4.13 -10.82 10.61
C ARG A 82 3.83 -9.74 11.64
N GLU A 83 3.52 -10.18 12.85
CA GLU A 83 3.41 -9.31 14.02
C GLU A 83 4.81 -9.06 14.58
N PHE A 84 5.03 -7.85 15.09
CA PHE A 84 6.22 -7.57 15.89
C PHE A 84 6.04 -8.05 17.33
N ALA A 85 7.15 -8.24 18.03
CA ALA A 85 7.12 -8.54 19.45
C ALA A 85 6.42 -7.42 20.27
N PRO A 86 5.79 -7.73 21.43
CA PRO A 86 4.99 -6.77 22.19
C PRO A 86 5.71 -5.46 22.57
N GLU A 87 7.01 -5.53 22.81
CA GLU A 87 7.89 -4.40 23.15
C GLU A 87 8.21 -3.48 21.97
N SER A 88 7.91 -3.91 20.74
CA SER A 88 8.13 -3.10 19.54
C SER A 88 7.13 -1.95 19.44
N ALA A 89 7.63 -0.78 19.02
CA ALA A 89 6.80 0.35 18.62
C ALA A 89 6.00 0.08 17.32
N LEU A 90 6.39 -0.95 16.56
CA LEU A 90 5.68 -1.42 15.38
C LEU A 90 4.69 -2.53 15.78
N LEU A 91 3.55 -2.56 15.09
CA LEU A 91 2.49 -3.56 15.27
C LEU A 91 2.68 -4.70 14.29
N THR A 92 2.64 -4.40 12.99
CA THR A 92 2.77 -5.41 11.93
C THR A 92 3.73 -4.97 10.84
N VAL A 93 4.42 -5.93 10.25
CA VAL A 93 5.06 -5.80 8.95
C VAL A 93 4.30 -6.65 7.94
N GLN A 94 4.11 -6.09 6.75
CA GLN A 94 3.60 -6.81 5.60
C GLN A 94 4.53 -6.58 4.42
N TYR A 95 5.12 -7.65 3.93
CA TYR A 95 5.84 -7.66 2.67
C TYR A 95 4.94 -8.26 1.60
N SER A 96 4.92 -7.67 0.41
CA SER A 96 4.30 -8.28 -0.76
C SER A 96 5.16 -8.13 -1.99
N MET A 97 5.13 -9.14 -2.85
CA MET A 97 5.64 -9.07 -4.20
C MET A 97 4.51 -9.38 -5.16
N SER A 98 4.28 -8.48 -6.11
CA SER A 98 3.34 -8.69 -7.21
C SER A 98 4.07 -8.67 -8.54
N ALA A 99 3.56 -9.45 -9.49
CA ALA A 99 4.13 -9.55 -10.82
C ALA A 99 3.02 -9.67 -11.87
N ASP A 100 3.17 -8.93 -12.96
CA ASP A 100 2.41 -9.06 -14.19
C ASP A 100 3.35 -9.05 -15.41
N GLU A 101 2.80 -8.88 -16.61
CA GLU A 101 3.57 -8.84 -17.85
C GLU A 101 4.44 -7.57 -18.01
N LYS A 102 4.19 -6.53 -17.21
CA LYS A 102 4.85 -5.22 -17.31
C LYS A 102 5.89 -5.03 -16.20
N ALA A 103 5.55 -5.37 -14.97
CA ALA A 103 6.38 -5.06 -13.82
C ALA A 103 6.35 -6.14 -12.72
N ILE A 104 7.41 -6.14 -11.93
CA ILE A 104 7.46 -6.73 -10.59
C ILE A 104 7.49 -5.56 -9.62
N ILE A 105 6.60 -5.59 -8.63
CA ILE A 105 6.47 -4.57 -7.59
C ILE A 105 6.63 -5.23 -6.24
N GLU A 106 7.62 -4.77 -5.47
CA GLU A 106 7.79 -5.10 -4.06
C GLU A 106 7.22 -3.99 -3.20
N THR A 107 6.52 -4.35 -2.13
CA THR A 107 6.00 -3.39 -1.17
C THR A 107 6.26 -3.88 0.24
N LEU A 108 6.93 -3.04 1.03
CA LEU A 108 7.08 -3.21 2.47
C LEU A 108 6.16 -2.22 3.18
N VAL A 109 5.27 -2.72 4.01
CA VAL A 109 4.33 -1.93 4.81
C VAL A 109 4.58 -2.18 6.28
N LEU A 110 4.78 -1.10 7.04
CA LEU A 110 5.03 -1.13 8.47
C LEU A 110 3.99 -0.28 9.18
N ARG A 111 3.24 -0.89 10.10
CA ARG A 111 2.23 -0.19 10.91
C ARG A 111 2.76 0.03 12.31
N VAL A 112 2.51 1.20 12.86
CA VAL A 112 2.91 1.51 14.24
C VAL A 112 1.82 1.06 15.22
N ARG A 113 2.24 0.77 16.46
CA ARG A 113 1.34 0.37 17.54
C ARG A 113 0.59 1.57 18.12
N ASP A 114 1.26 2.70 18.29
CA ASP A 114 0.70 3.95 18.80
C ASP A 114 0.86 5.08 17.77
N PRO A 115 -0.19 5.37 16.97
CA PRO A 115 -0.12 6.23 15.80
C PRO A 115 -0.19 7.73 16.12
N LYS A 116 0.74 8.22 16.96
CA LYS A 116 0.80 9.65 17.32
C LYS A 116 1.17 10.55 16.14
N ASP A 117 2.16 10.15 15.35
CA ASP A 117 2.71 10.96 14.25
C ASP A 117 2.34 10.42 12.87
N PHE A 118 2.35 9.11 12.73
CA PHE A 118 1.93 8.41 11.51
C PHE A 118 1.32 7.06 11.89
N HIS A 119 0.50 6.50 11.02
CA HIS A 119 -0.14 5.20 11.17
C HIS A 119 0.64 4.09 10.48
N GLU A 120 1.07 4.35 9.25
CA GLU A 120 1.68 3.38 8.36
C GLU A 120 2.76 4.05 7.51
N ILE A 121 3.87 3.36 7.29
CA ILE A 121 4.82 3.68 6.24
C ILE A 121 4.87 2.52 5.24
N ALA A 122 4.73 2.86 3.96
CA ALA A 122 4.86 1.93 2.85
C ALA A 122 6.05 2.34 1.99
N ILE A 123 6.92 1.39 1.66
CA ILE A 123 8.06 1.56 0.78
C ILE A 123 7.88 0.59 -0.38
N GLU A 124 8.00 1.10 -1.60
CA GLU A 124 7.82 0.34 -2.82
C GLU A 124 9.08 0.40 -3.68
N ASP A 125 9.42 -0.75 -4.25
CA ASP A 125 10.35 -0.88 -5.35
C ASP A 125 9.62 -1.47 -6.56
N ARG A 126 10.06 -1.06 -7.75
CA ARG A 126 9.48 -1.46 -9.02
C ARG A 126 10.57 -1.73 -10.05
N VAL A 127 10.50 -2.91 -10.65
CA VAL A 127 11.34 -3.29 -11.78
C VAL A 127 10.49 -3.78 -12.95
N SER A 128 10.97 -3.59 -14.17
CA SER A 128 10.31 -4.13 -15.37
C SER A 128 10.34 -5.66 -15.35
N ALA A 129 9.24 -6.30 -15.77
CA ALA A 129 9.10 -7.77 -15.68
C ALA A 129 10.15 -8.55 -16.51
N GLY A 130 10.68 -7.93 -17.57
CA GLY A 130 11.76 -8.51 -18.38
C GLY A 130 13.17 -8.28 -17.85
N ALA A 131 13.35 -7.44 -16.83
CA ALA A 131 14.68 -7.09 -16.31
C ALA A 131 15.27 -8.18 -15.41
N ALA A 132 14.44 -8.89 -14.64
CA ALA A 132 14.87 -9.93 -13.71
C ALA A 132 13.71 -10.87 -13.33
N ALA A 133 14.03 -12.10 -12.94
CA ALA A 133 13.05 -12.99 -12.33
C ALA A 133 12.75 -12.55 -10.88
N PRO A 134 11.53 -12.78 -10.33
CA PRO A 134 11.16 -12.39 -8.97
C PRO A 134 12.13 -12.81 -7.86
N LEU A 135 12.73 -14.01 -7.94
CA LEU A 135 13.74 -14.46 -6.98
C LEU A 135 15.07 -13.69 -7.07
N VAL A 136 15.42 -13.21 -8.27
CA VAL A 136 16.60 -12.36 -8.48
C VAL A 136 16.34 -10.99 -7.89
N VAL A 137 15.14 -10.42 -8.11
CA VAL A 137 14.72 -9.14 -7.51
C VAL A 137 14.87 -9.17 -5.98
N LEU A 138 14.41 -10.23 -5.31
CA LEU A 138 14.61 -10.40 -3.86
C LEU A 138 16.09 -10.45 -3.42
N SER A 139 16.98 -10.84 -4.31
CA SER A 139 18.42 -11.00 -4.04
C SER A 139 19.22 -9.75 -4.40
N THR A 140 18.60 -8.80 -5.09
CA THR A 140 19.20 -7.54 -5.50
C THR A 140 18.65 -6.41 -4.62
N ASP A 141 19.54 -5.59 -4.06
CA ASP A 141 19.13 -4.42 -3.29
C ASP A 141 18.81 -3.26 -4.25
N THR A 142 17.74 -3.45 -5.01
CA THR A 142 17.14 -2.45 -5.88
C THR A 142 16.71 -1.22 -5.06
N PRO A 143 16.95 0.01 -5.57
CA PRO A 143 16.57 1.22 -4.86
C PRO A 143 15.06 1.38 -4.73
N ALA A 144 14.59 1.84 -3.57
CA ALA A 144 13.20 2.22 -3.38
C ALA A 144 12.79 3.29 -4.40
N ALA A 145 11.63 3.08 -5.02
CA ALA A 145 11.02 3.97 -6.00
C ALA A 145 9.96 4.88 -5.39
N ARG A 146 9.32 4.47 -4.29
CA ARG A 146 8.26 5.25 -3.63
C ARG A 146 8.23 5.02 -2.13
N ILE A 147 7.94 6.09 -1.39
CA ILE A 147 7.73 6.11 0.06
C ILE A 147 6.40 6.80 0.32
N ARG A 148 5.53 6.18 1.09
CA ARG A 148 4.25 6.76 1.52
C ARG A 148 4.12 6.67 3.02
N VAL A 149 3.69 7.76 3.64
CA VAL A 149 3.39 7.83 5.07
C VAL A 149 1.93 8.22 5.25
N GLU A 150 1.15 7.31 5.81
CA GLU A 150 -0.23 7.54 6.20
C GLU A 150 -0.27 8.15 7.60
N ARG A 151 -1.05 9.22 7.80
CA ARG A 151 -1.13 9.96 9.06
C ARG A 151 -2.58 10.03 9.52
N LEU A 152 -2.85 9.75 10.81
CA LEU A 152 -4.21 9.86 11.32
C LEU A 152 -4.62 11.34 11.43
N GLY A 153 -5.79 11.68 10.90
CA GLY A 153 -6.34 13.04 10.94
C GLY A 153 -5.59 14.07 10.09
N LYS A 154 -4.60 13.65 9.29
CA LYS A 154 -3.83 14.51 8.36
C LYS A 154 -3.76 13.85 6.99
N SER A 155 -3.45 14.62 5.96
CA SER A 155 -3.20 14.06 4.62
C SER A 155 -2.01 13.12 4.63
N SER A 156 -2.07 12.04 3.85
CA SER A 156 -0.90 11.18 3.61
C SER A 156 0.20 11.99 2.91
N VAL A 157 1.44 11.57 3.10
CA VAL A 157 2.61 12.12 2.39
C VAL A 157 3.15 11.05 1.47
N THR A 158 3.58 11.43 0.27
CA THR A 158 4.25 10.51 -0.65
C THR A 158 5.43 11.19 -1.30
N LEU A 159 6.51 10.43 -1.46
CA LEU A 159 7.64 10.73 -2.31
C LEU A 159 7.81 9.58 -3.31
N SER A 160 7.88 9.88 -4.60
CA SER A 160 8.12 8.92 -5.68
C SER A 160 9.29 9.39 -6.54
N ARG A 161 10.10 8.48 -7.07
CA ARG A 161 11.06 8.82 -8.12
C ARG A 161 10.30 9.22 -9.38
N CYS A 162 10.58 10.40 -9.90
CA CYS A 162 9.90 10.96 -11.05
C CYS A 162 10.89 11.30 -12.16
N GLU A 163 10.60 10.82 -13.37
CA GLU A 163 11.41 11.15 -14.54
C GLU A 163 11.37 12.66 -14.81
N GLY A 164 12.55 13.27 -15.01
CA GLY A 164 12.69 14.69 -15.30
C GLY A 164 12.54 15.65 -14.10
N ALA A 165 12.30 15.15 -12.88
CA ALA A 165 12.29 15.97 -11.68
C ALA A 165 13.68 16.06 -11.04
N ASP A 166 14.06 17.24 -10.53
CA ASP A 166 15.23 17.36 -9.66
C ASP A 166 14.88 16.86 -8.26
N GLN A 167 15.51 15.75 -7.87
CA GLN A 167 15.24 15.05 -6.61
C GLN A 167 16.50 14.80 -5.77
N GLY A 168 17.59 15.53 -6.05
CA GLY A 168 18.88 15.35 -5.35
C GLY A 168 18.75 15.45 -3.83
N ASP A 169 17.96 16.39 -3.34
CA ASP A 169 17.72 16.63 -1.91
C ASP A 169 16.95 15.49 -1.21
N TYR A 170 16.27 14.64 -1.97
CA TYR A 170 15.51 13.50 -1.44
C TYR A 170 16.28 12.18 -1.48
N GLU A 171 17.48 12.15 -2.08
CA GLU A 171 18.29 10.94 -2.18
C GLU A 171 18.62 10.30 -0.82
N PRO A 172 18.87 11.05 0.27
CA PRO A 172 19.03 10.43 1.60
C PRO A 172 17.79 9.66 2.07
N LEU A 173 16.57 10.13 1.72
CA LEU A 173 15.32 9.43 2.09
C LEU A 173 15.16 8.14 1.28
N PHE A 174 15.45 8.17 -0.03
CA PHE A 174 15.42 6.97 -0.85
C PHE A 174 16.47 5.94 -0.42
N ARG A 175 17.68 6.39 -0.06
CA ARG A 175 18.73 5.51 0.47
C ARG A 175 18.28 4.81 1.75
N GLN A 176 17.79 5.58 2.72
CA GLN A 176 17.31 5.01 3.99
C GLN A 176 16.16 4.02 3.78
N ALA A 177 15.22 4.34 2.88
CA ALA A 177 14.13 3.44 2.53
C ALA A 177 14.62 2.15 1.86
N SER A 178 15.64 2.24 1.00
CA SER A 178 16.26 1.09 0.32
C SER A 178 16.98 0.18 1.33
N GLU A 179 17.72 0.77 2.29
CA GLU A 179 18.37 0.04 3.38
C GLU A 179 17.35 -0.69 4.27
N LEU A 180 16.22 -0.05 4.57
CA LEU A 180 15.11 -0.70 5.28
C LEU A 180 14.56 -1.88 4.48
N MET A 181 14.27 -1.71 3.18
CA MET A 181 13.82 -2.82 2.35
C MET A 181 14.80 -3.98 2.36
N ALA A 182 16.09 -3.73 2.09
CA ALA A 182 17.13 -4.74 2.10
C ALA A 182 17.20 -5.48 3.46
N SER A 183 17.15 -4.74 4.57
CA SER A 183 17.16 -5.35 5.90
C SER A 183 15.92 -6.21 6.16
N TYR A 184 14.73 -5.71 5.84
CA TYR A 184 13.50 -6.48 6.05
C TYR A 184 13.40 -7.70 5.14
N ARG A 185 13.96 -7.67 3.91
CA ARG A 185 14.07 -8.88 3.07
C ARG A 185 14.85 -9.99 3.79
N GLY A 186 15.96 -9.63 4.46
CA GLY A 186 16.77 -10.55 5.24
C GLY A 186 16.05 -11.07 6.50
N ASN A 187 15.54 -10.15 7.33
CA ASN A 187 14.92 -10.49 8.62
C ASN A 187 13.60 -11.27 8.47
N LEU A 188 12.87 -11.09 7.37
CA LEU A 188 11.67 -11.86 7.07
C LEU A 188 11.97 -13.22 6.41
N GLY A 189 13.24 -13.54 6.14
CA GLY A 189 13.62 -14.81 5.50
C GLY A 189 13.06 -14.96 4.09
N LEU A 190 12.93 -13.86 3.33
CA LEU A 190 12.21 -13.89 2.04
C LEU A 190 12.93 -14.76 0.99
N ARG A 191 14.24 -14.91 1.11
CA ARG A 191 15.06 -15.75 0.20
C ARG A 191 15.00 -17.23 0.54
N THR A 192 14.45 -17.59 1.71
CA THR A 192 14.37 -18.96 2.22
C THR A 192 12.93 -19.40 2.38
N THR A 193 12.27 -19.02 3.48
CA THR A 193 10.90 -19.44 3.84
C THR A 193 9.88 -19.04 2.77
N PHE A 194 10.07 -17.87 2.15
CA PHE A 194 9.13 -17.31 1.17
C PHE A 194 9.43 -17.71 -0.29
N ARG A 195 10.52 -18.46 -0.53
CA ARG A 195 11.02 -18.77 -1.87
C ARG A 195 10.01 -19.53 -2.74
N SER A 196 9.31 -20.51 -2.15
CA SER A 196 8.37 -21.35 -2.89
C SER A 196 7.16 -20.55 -3.42
N ASP A 197 6.64 -19.62 -2.61
CA ASP A 197 5.55 -18.72 -2.99
C ASP A 197 6.01 -17.71 -4.05
N VAL A 198 7.19 -17.14 -3.92
CA VAL A 198 7.72 -16.22 -4.94
C VAL A 198 7.89 -16.94 -6.29
N SER A 199 8.31 -18.20 -6.27
CA SER A 199 8.41 -19.03 -7.48
C SER A 199 7.04 -19.26 -8.14
N TRP A 200 5.93 -19.22 -7.38
CA TRP A 200 4.58 -19.34 -7.92
C TRP A 200 4.17 -18.15 -8.80
N LEU A 201 4.76 -16.95 -8.60
CA LEU A 201 4.46 -15.76 -9.41
C LEU A 201 4.73 -15.99 -10.90
N THR A 202 5.78 -16.74 -11.24
CA THR A 202 6.20 -17.00 -12.63
C THR A 202 5.68 -18.32 -13.18
N GLN A 203 4.95 -19.11 -12.40
CA GLN A 203 4.46 -20.40 -12.88
C GLN A 203 3.53 -20.21 -14.10
N PRO A 204 3.69 -21.00 -15.18
CA PRO A 204 2.75 -20.98 -16.28
C PRO A 204 1.32 -21.20 -15.78
N LYS A 205 0.30 -20.71 -16.51
CA LYS A 205 -1.09 -21.07 -16.21
C LYS A 205 -1.22 -22.59 -16.35
N THR A 206 -1.19 -23.33 -15.24
CA THR A 206 -1.57 -24.75 -15.23
C THR A 206 -3.06 -24.81 -15.52
N GLY A 207 -3.42 -25.10 -16.79
CA GLY A 207 -4.82 -25.06 -17.23
C GLY A 207 -5.09 -25.06 -18.74
N GLN A 208 -4.09 -25.07 -19.62
CA GLN A 208 -4.29 -25.64 -20.96
C GLN A 208 -3.67 -27.03 -20.95
N GLY A 209 -4.47 -28.00 -20.48
CA GLY A 209 -4.15 -29.40 -20.69
C GLY A 209 -3.98 -29.65 -22.17
N ALA A 210 -2.87 -30.27 -22.53
CA ALA A 210 -2.75 -31.01 -23.77
C ALA A 210 -3.94 -31.97 -23.86
N ARG A 211 -4.99 -31.57 -24.59
CA ARG A 211 -5.85 -32.55 -25.23
C ARG A 211 -5.04 -33.09 -26.39
N LYS A 212 -4.70 -34.37 -26.28
CA LYS A 212 -4.19 -35.18 -27.39
C LYS A 212 -5.09 -35.04 -28.61
#